data_AF-A0A2S3HY24-F1
#
_entry.id   AF-A0A2S3HY24-F1
#
_cell.length_a   1.000
_cell.length_b   1.000
_cell.length_c   1.000
_cell.angle_alpha   90.00
_cell.angle_beta   90.00
_cell.angle_gamma   90.00
#
_symmetry.space_group_name_H-M   'P 1'
#
loop_
_entity.id
_entity.type
_entity.pdbx_description
1 polymer ?
#
loop_
_entity_poly.entity_id
_entity_poly.type
_entity_poly.pdbx_seq_one_letter_code
_entity_poly.pdbx_strand_id
1 'polypeptide(L)'
;MKPPLERNPTKKRHSWWWDSHISPKNSKWLAENLEEMDKQVKEMLQLIEEDGDSFAKKAQMYYQRRPMLITHVENFYRMYRALAERYDNVTGELRKNIPTRLQSTGSLASSECGSELQRSPSPSPEPLQRSWTREQSPRAAGFDFFLSNKNNDSPASRKEPEDLASQSESDAKSEDGEDDGIAYTLHQRVLELEDELNMTNQKLRDANEKLEILEEKSLRCHCDYKENGNVADQTAILSREHSNMLEQNKKLEADIIELKEEVDSARRQFEEELSERDGEISKLKQDLADASEKLLQEKCTNGARISELQKSVKDIRSKLERVSEEKLLVEKQVKELEEANAEAEKYSQELTEDAERLSEEKFRHEAEILTMQQSIENLKSRIESLAQEKSLMTTWFSDLEQVVGRGRSIFVG
;
A
#
# COMPACT_ATOMS: atom_id res chain seq x y z
N MET A 1 -33.70 26.72 22.92
CA MET A 1 -32.27 26.48 23.22
C MET A 1 -32.10 25.04 23.67
N LYS A 2 -31.43 24.22 22.86
CA LYS A 2 -30.83 22.92 23.21
C LYS A 2 -29.50 22.85 22.43
N PRO A 3 -28.34 22.60 23.06
CA PRO A 3 -27.10 22.42 22.32
C PRO A 3 -26.98 20.96 21.81
N PRO A 4 -26.27 20.73 20.68
CA PRO A 4 -26.13 19.41 20.07
C PRO A 4 -24.99 18.60 20.71
N LEU A 5 -25.17 17.29 20.77
CA LEU A 5 -24.18 16.32 21.23
C LEU A 5 -22.95 16.29 20.32
N GLU A 6 -21.77 16.49 20.91
CA GLU A 6 -20.48 16.16 20.30
C GLU A 6 -20.40 14.66 20.00
N ARG A 7 -20.11 14.33 18.73
CA ARG A 7 -19.71 13.00 18.29
C ARG A 7 -18.29 12.72 18.78
N ASN A 8 -18.17 11.78 19.71
CA ASN A 8 -16.90 11.17 20.10
C ASN A 8 -16.23 10.48 18.89
N PRO A 9 -14.93 10.67 18.63
CA PRO A 9 -14.21 9.86 17.66
C PRO A 9 -14.13 8.42 18.18
N THR A 10 -14.57 7.47 17.35
CA THR A 10 -14.56 6.04 17.66
C THR A 10 -13.15 5.57 17.95
N LYS A 11 -12.95 5.20 19.21
CA LYS A 11 -11.79 4.49 19.77
C LYS A 11 -11.32 3.39 18.80
N LYS A 12 -10.07 3.51 18.33
CA LYS A 12 -9.29 2.40 17.78
C LYS A 12 -9.30 1.24 18.77
N ARG A 13 -10.10 0.21 18.51
CA ARG A 13 -10.36 -0.90 19.45
C ARG A 13 -9.38 -2.09 19.36
N HIS A 14 -8.20 -1.94 18.75
CA HIS A 14 -7.23 -3.05 18.71
C HIS A 14 -5.77 -2.72 19.05
N SER A 15 -5.46 -1.54 19.57
CA SER A 15 -4.05 -1.18 19.86
C SER A 15 -3.78 -0.74 21.29
N TRP A 16 -4.67 -0.90 22.26
CA TRP A 16 -4.44 -0.33 23.61
C TRP A 16 -3.16 -0.81 24.30
N TRP A 17 -2.67 -2.01 24.02
CA TRP A 17 -1.41 -2.49 24.60
C TRP A 17 -0.20 -2.24 23.68
N TRP A 18 -0.37 -2.35 22.35
CA TRP A 18 0.67 -1.99 21.36
C TRP A 18 1.00 -0.49 21.36
N ASP A 19 -0.03 0.36 21.37
CA ASP A 19 0.05 1.82 21.39
C ASP A 19 0.53 2.34 22.77
N SER A 20 0.34 1.54 23.82
CA SER A 20 0.87 1.85 25.15
C SER A 20 2.31 1.37 25.35
N HIS A 21 2.75 0.21 24.84
CA HIS A 21 4.07 -0.33 25.19
C HIS A 21 5.12 -0.23 24.08
N ILE A 22 4.73 -0.12 22.82
CA ILE A 22 5.64 -0.06 21.66
C ILE A 22 5.25 1.13 20.77
N SER A 23 5.11 2.29 21.40
CA SER A 23 4.93 3.56 20.70
C SER A 23 6.10 4.49 21.05
N PRO A 24 6.65 5.24 20.09
CA PRO A 24 7.65 6.28 20.37
C PRO A 24 7.16 7.29 21.42
N LYS A 25 5.84 7.40 21.61
CA LYS A 25 5.22 8.31 22.58
C LYS A 25 5.32 7.84 24.04
N ASN A 26 5.55 6.54 24.30
CA ASN A 26 5.60 5.99 25.66
C ASN A 26 6.92 5.28 26.02
N SER A 27 7.75 4.93 25.02
CA SER A 27 9.07 4.35 25.24
C SER A 27 10.17 5.36 24.95
N LYS A 28 10.82 5.88 26.01
CA LYS A 28 11.96 6.80 25.89
C LYS A 28 13.10 6.21 25.07
N TRP A 29 13.42 4.93 25.30
CA TRP A 29 14.47 4.23 24.57
C TRP A 29 14.16 4.12 23.07
N LEU A 30 12.90 3.82 22.71
CA LEU A 30 12.50 3.74 21.30
C LEU A 30 12.56 5.11 20.61
N ALA A 31 12.12 6.16 21.30
CA ALA A 31 12.20 7.53 20.79
C ALA A 31 13.66 7.98 20.57
N GLU A 32 14.51 7.82 21.59
CA GLU A 32 15.94 8.16 21.52
C GLU A 32 16.67 7.34 20.45
N ASN A 33 16.34 6.04 20.32
CA ASN A 33 16.97 5.17 19.34
C ASN A 33 16.54 5.50 17.89
N LEU A 34 15.28 5.89 17.68
CA LEU A 34 14.79 6.37 16.38
C LEU A 34 15.36 7.75 16.02
N GLU A 35 15.49 8.65 16.99
CA GLU A 35 16.10 9.96 16.82
C GLU A 35 17.59 9.83 16.46
N GLU A 36 18.32 8.96 17.14
CA GLU A 36 19.74 8.71 16.84
C GLU A 36 19.91 7.98 15.49
N MET A 37 18.99 7.09 15.09
CA MET A 37 19.01 6.48 13.75
C MET A 37 18.77 7.53 12.65
N ASP A 38 17.81 8.43 12.85
CA ASP A 38 17.52 9.53 11.93
C ASP A 38 18.71 10.49 11.80
N LYS A 39 19.39 10.78 12.91
CA LYS A 39 20.63 11.55 12.94
C LYS A 39 21.76 10.86 12.16
N GLN A 40 21.99 9.56 12.39
CA GLN A 40 22.99 8.79 11.63
C GLN A 40 22.69 8.79 10.13
N VAL A 41 21.42 8.68 9.73
CA VAL A 41 21.01 8.75 8.32
C VAL A 41 21.27 10.12 7.72
N LYS A 42 21.00 11.22 8.44
CA LYS A 42 21.31 12.57 8.00
C LYS A 42 22.82 12.80 7.83
N GLU A 43 23.64 12.33 8.77
CA GLU A 43 25.09 12.40 8.69
C GLU A 43 25.65 11.59 7.51
N MET A 44 25.10 10.40 7.24
CA MET A 44 25.44 9.61 6.04
C MET A 44 25.11 10.34 4.74
N LEU A 45 23.93 10.96 4.65
CA LEU A 45 23.52 11.74 3.48
C LEU A 45 24.45 12.94 3.25
N GLN A 46 24.86 13.64 4.31
CA GLN A 46 25.83 14.74 4.23
C GLN A 46 27.22 14.30 3.75
N LEU A 47 27.66 13.08 4.11
CA LEU A 47 28.92 12.53 3.61
C LEU A 47 28.85 12.23 2.10
N ILE A 48 27.66 11.97 1.56
CA ILE A 48 27.42 11.69 0.15
C ILE A 48 27.18 12.96 -0.66
N GLU A 49 26.61 14.01 -0.05
CA GLU A 49 26.30 15.28 -0.73
C GLU A 49 27.60 15.97 -1.24
N GLU A 50 27.63 16.25 -2.54
CA GLU A 50 28.85 16.57 -3.31
C GLU A 50 29.16 18.08 -3.34
N ASP A 51 30.17 18.52 -2.57
CA ASP A 51 30.75 19.89 -2.64
C ASP A 51 32.17 19.89 -3.22
N GLY A 52 32.33 19.27 -4.40
CA GLY A 52 33.63 19.13 -5.07
C GLY A 52 33.70 19.94 -6.35
N ASP A 53 34.01 21.24 -6.29
CA ASP A 53 34.15 22.11 -7.47
C ASP A 53 35.29 21.69 -8.45
N SER A 54 36.03 20.62 -8.17
CA SER A 54 37.11 20.08 -9.01
C SER A 54 37.37 18.59 -8.76
N PHE A 55 37.76 17.85 -9.81
CA PHE A 55 37.99 16.39 -9.78
C PHE A 55 38.98 15.92 -8.71
N ALA A 56 40.11 16.62 -8.55
CA ALA A 56 41.11 16.29 -7.52
C ALA A 56 40.54 16.41 -6.10
N LYS A 57 39.73 17.44 -5.83
CA LYS A 57 39.06 17.67 -4.55
C LYS A 57 37.98 16.60 -4.29
N LYS A 58 37.25 16.17 -5.33
CA LYS A 58 36.28 15.07 -5.27
C LYS A 58 36.96 13.74 -4.93
N ALA A 59 38.10 13.42 -5.55
CA ALA A 59 38.87 12.21 -5.24
C ALA A 59 39.43 12.21 -3.80
N GLN A 60 39.98 13.35 -3.34
CA GLN A 60 40.48 13.50 -1.98
C GLN A 60 39.37 13.33 -0.94
N MET A 61 38.22 13.99 -1.16
CA MET A 61 37.04 13.88 -0.29
C MET A 61 36.51 12.44 -0.26
N TYR A 62 36.49 11.73 -1.40
CA TYR A 62 36.05 10.33 -1.44
C TYR A 62 36.87 9.43 -0.50
N TYR A 63 38.21 9.53 -0.55
CA TYR A 63 39.06 8.70 0.33
C TYR A 63 38.93 9.07 1.82
N GLN A 64 38.60 10.31 2.15
CA GLN A 64 38.38 10.75 3.53
C GLN A 64 36.99 10.40 4.06
N ARG A 65 35.94 10.57 3.23
CA ARG A 65 34.54 10.35 3.63
C ARG A 65 34.14 8.88 3.63
N ARG A 66 34.73 8.05 2.77
CA ARG A 66 34.44 6.62 2.67
C ARG A 66 34.56 5.85 4.01
N PRO A 67 35.66 5.96 4.79
CA PRO A 67 35.73 5.28 6.09
C PRO A 67 34.69 5.81 7.08
N MET A 68 34.41 7.12 7.09
CA MET A 68 33.37 7.70 7.94
C MET A 68 31.98 7.14 7.59
N LEU A 69 31.68 7.04 6.30
CA LEU A 69 30.40 6.49 5.83
C LEU A 69 30.24 5.02 6.22
N ILE A 70 31.30 4.22 6.12
CA ILE A 70 31.31 2.81 6.56
C ILE A 70 30.97 2.73 8.06
N THR A 71 31.60 3.55 8.89
CA THR A 71 31.34 3.57 10.34
C THR A 71 29.88 3.93 10.66
N HIS A 72 29.29 4.93 9.99
CA HIS A 72 27.89 5.30 10.22
C HIS A 72 26.93 4.17 9.78
N VAL A 73 27.21 3.49 8.67
CA VAL A 73 26.41 2.33 8.22
C VAL A 73 26.49 1.17 9.21
N GLU A 74 27.68 0.87 9.74
CA GLU A 74 27.86 -0.17 10.76
C GLU A 74 27.11 0.15 12.05
N ASN A 75 27.15 1.41 12.50
CA ASN A 75 26.42 1.87 13.68
C ASN A 75 24.91 1.82 13.47
N PHE A 76 24.42 2.28 12.31
CA PHE A 76 23.02 2.17 11.93
C PHE A 76 22.54 0.71 11.96
N TYR A 77 23.33 -0.21 11.40
CA TYR A 77 22.99 -1.64 11.41
C TYR A 77 22.97 -2.22 12.84
N ARG A 78 23.90 -1.83 13.71
CA ARG A 78 23.90 -2.23 15.13
C ARG A 78 22.64 -1.75 15.86
N MET A 79 22.22 -0.51 15.62
CA MET A 79 21.02 0.06 16.22
C MET A 79 19.74 -0.62 15.72
N TYR A 80 19.63 -0.85 14.42
CA TYR A 80 18.53 -1.61 13.82
C TYR A 80 18.43 -3.02 14.41
N ARG A 81 19.55 -3.71 14.56
CA ARG A 81 19.59 -5.06 15.15
C ARG A 81 19.12 -5.06 16.61
N ALA A 82 19.58 -4.10 17.41
CA ALA A 82 19.15 -3.95 18.80
C ALA A 82 17.63 -3.67 18.91
N LEU A 83 17.07 -2.90 17.98
CA LEU A 83 15.64 -2.64 17.90
C LEU A 83 14.86 -3.92 17.59
N ALA A 84 15.31 -4.70 16.60
CA ALA A 84 14.69 -5.98 16.24
C ALA A 84 14.74 -6.99 17.40
N GLU A 85 15.87 -7.11 18.09
CA GLU A 85 16.01 -7.99 19.27
C GLU A 85 15.06 -7.59 20.39
N ARG A 86 14.88 -6.29 20.67
CA ARG A 86 13.91 -5.84 21.67
C ARG A 86 12.46 -6.07 21.25
N TYR A 87 12.15 -5.90 19.97
CA TYR A 87 10.82 -6.21 19.45
C TYR A 87 10.48 -7.70 19.60
N ASP A 88 11.43 -8.57 19.29
CA ASP A 88 11.28 -10.02 19.49
C ASP A 88 11.18 -10.39 20.96
N ASN A 89 11.92 -9.73 21.85
CA ASN A 89 11.82 -9.94 23.30
C ASN A 89 10.45 -9.54 23.83
N VAL A 90 9.92 -8.37 23.47
CA VAL A 90 8.60 -7.91 23.94
C VAL A 90 7.48 -8.77 23.36
N THR A 91 7.56 -9.12 22.07
CA THR A 91 6.55 -9.98 21.41
C THR A 91 6.66 -11.43 21.89
N GLY A 92 7.87 -11.90 22.20
CA GLY A 92 8.16 -13.21 22.76
C GLY A 92 7.70 -13.34 24.21
N GLU A 93 7.97 -12.34 25.05
CA GLU A 93 7.47 -12.26 26.43
C GLU A 93 5.95 -12.16 26.47
N LEU A 94 5.32 -11.40 25.57
CA LEU A 94 3.87 -11.38 25.46
C LEU A 94 3.31 -12.77 25.18
N ARG A 95 3.87 -13.50 24.21
CA ARG A 95 3.43 -14.88 23.89
C ARG A 95 3.57 -15.82 25.09
N LYS A 96 4.54 -15.58 25.97
CA LYS A 96 4.74 -16.35 27.22
C LYS A 96 3.79 -15.91 28.36
N ASN A 97 3.36 -14.64 28.39
CA ASN A 97 2.54 -14.05 29.45
C ASN A 97 1.03 -14.01 29.14
N ILE A 98 0.60 -14.40 27.94
CA ILE A 98 -0.82 -14.70 27.70
C ILE A 98 -1.19 -15.85 28.65
N PRO A 99 -2.10 -15.66 29.62
CA PRO A 99 -2.42 -16.70 30.59
C PRO A 99 -2.91 -17.94 29.87
N THR A 100 -2.33 -19.08 30.23
CA THR A 100 -2.74 -20.47 29.91
C THR A 100 -4.23 -20.75 30.17
N ARG A 101 -4.98 -19.80 30.75
CA ARG A 101 -6.42 -19.90 30.99
C ARG A 101 -7.31 -19.85 29.73
N LEU A 102 -6.77 -19.49 28.56
CA LEU A 102 -7.48 -19.63 27.27
C LEU A 102 -7.07 -20.85 26.45
N GLN A 103 -6.16 -21.70 26.94
CA GLN A 103 -5.78 -22.96 26.26
C GLN A 103 -6.68 -24.16 26.65
N SER A 104 -7.73 -23.96 27.46
CA SER A 104 -8.62 -25.05 27.91
C SER A 104 -9.86 -25.29 27.03
N THR A 105 -9.97 -24.67 25.85
CA THR A 105 -11.03 -25.00 24.89
C THR A 105 -10.45 -25.16 23.49
N GLY A 106 -9.87 -26.32 23.24
CA GLY A 106 -9.34 -26.65 21.91
C GLY A 106 -8.21 -27.67 21.96
N SER A 107 -8.41 -28.77 22.67
CA SER A 107 -7.54 -29.93 22.51
C SER A 107 -7.90 -30.62 21.20
N LEU A 108 -7.05 -30.48 20.19
CA LEU A 108 -6.69 -31.53 19.24
C LEU A 108 -5.43 -31.12 18.49
N ALA A 109 -4.46 -32.03 18.54
CA ALA A 109 -3.14 -32.04 17.88
C ALA A 109 -2.00 -31.28 18.59
N SER A 110 -1.43 -31.96 19.58
CA SER A 110 0.00 -31.90 19.91
C SER A 110 0.85 -32.21 18.68
N SER A 111 1.92 -31.46 18.45
CA SER A 111 3.18 -32.07 18.00
C SER A 111 4.35 -31.15 18.34
N GLU A 112 5.22 -31.65 19.22
CA GLU A 112 6.53 -31.12 19.53
C GLU A 112 7.37 -30.95 18.26
N CYS A 113 8.04 -29.81 18.09
CA CYS A 113 9.45 -29.83 17.72
C CYS A 113 10.07 -28.46 17.96
N GLY A 114 10.92 -28.36 18.98
CA GLY A 114 12.01 -27.39 18.95
C GLY A 114 13.14 -27.98 18.10
N SER A 115 13.78 -27.15 17.27
CA SER A 115 15.23 -27.17 17.02
C SER A 115 15.60 -26.11 15.98
N GLU A 116 16.39 -25.15 16.46
CA GLU A 116 17.66 -24.64 15.92
C GLU A 116 17.91 -24.56 14.40
N LEU A 117 18.35 -23.36 14.02
CA LEU A 117 18.99 -22.95 12.78
C LEU A 117 20.25 -23.78 12.46
N GLN A 118 20.32 -24.43 11.28
CA GLN A 118 21.57 -24.65 10.53
C GLN A 118 21.36 -24.72 8.98
N ARG A 119 21.70 -23.60 8.31
CA ARG A 119 22.70 -23.45 7.23
C ARG A 119 22.85 -24.52 6.10
N SER A 120 22.20 -24.27 4.95
CA SER A 120 22.64 -24.36 3.51
C SER A 120 23.14 -25.70 2.89
N PRO A 121 23.35 -25.87 1.55
CA PRO A 121 22.95 -25.09 0.34
C PRO A 121 22.28 -25.93 -0.81
N SER A 122 21.90 -25.24 -1.90
CA SER A 122 21.31 -25.60 -3.23
C SER A 122 21.92 -26.80 -4.02
N PRO A 123 21.55 -27.14 -5.30
CA PRO A 123 20.52 -26.63 -6.25
C PRO A 123 19.75 -27.70 -7.09
N SER A 124 18.69 -27.31 -7.81
CA SER A 124 18.43 -27.60 -9.25
C SER A 124 16.94 -27.46 -9.63
N PRO A 125 16.59 -26.76 -10.73
CA PRO A 125 15.23 -26.70 -11.26
C PRO A 125 15.09 -27.41 -12.62
N GLU A 126 14.03 -28.19 -12.82
CA GLU A 126 13.37 -28.29 -14.14
C GLU A 126 11.95 -28.90 -14.02
N PRO A 127 10.97 -28.48 -14.85
CA PRO A 127 9.57 -28.84 -14.70
C PRO A 127 9.17 -29.97 -15.65
N LEU A 128 8.41 -30.95 -15.14
CA LEU A 128 7.75 -31.95 -15.99
C LEU A 128 6.23 -31.90 -15.85
N GLN A 129 5.66 -31.86 -17.04
CA GLN A 129 4.29 -31.77 -17.45
C GLN A 129 3.59 -33.12 -17.29
N ARG A 130 2.37 -33.08 -16.75
CA ARG A 130 1.20 -33.96 -16.98
C ARG A 130 1.37 -35.49 -16.92
N SER A 131 0.44 -36.06 -16.15
CA SER A 131 -0.53 -37.12 -16.49
C SER A 131 -0.38 -38.45 -15.75
N TRP A 132 -1.43 -38.77 -15.00
CA TRP A 132 -1.95 -40.09 -14.59
C TRP A 132 -3.45 -39.81 -14.32
N THR A 133 -4.47 -40.58 -14.72
CA THR A 133 -4.54 -41.91 -15.34
C THR A 133 -5.94 -42.10 -15.94
N ARG A 134 -5.97 -42.97 -16.95
CA ARG A 134 -7.09 -43.58 -17.66
C ARG A 134 -7.92 -44.52 -16.76
N GLU A 135 -9.23 -44.62 -16.99
CA GLU A 135 -10.00 -45.87 -17.23
C GLU A 135 -11.50 -45.56 -17.45
N GLN A 136 -11.99 -45.73 -18.69
CA GLN A 136 -12.79 -46.84 -19.24
C GLN A 136 -14.31 -46.81 -18.87
N SER A 137 -15.10 -46.57 -19.93
CA SER A 137 -16.57 -46.69 -20.16
C SER A 137 -17.08 -48.14 -19.91
N PRO A 138 -18.40 -48.51 -19.81
CA PRO A 138 -19.52 -47.98 -20.63
C PRO A 138 -20.99 -48.03 -20.15
N ARG A 139 -21.85 -47.31 -20.92
CA ARG A 139 -23.34 -47.40 -21.09
C ARG A 139 -24.21 -47.09 -19.86
N ALA A 140 -25.46 -46.61 -19.95
CA ALA A 140 -26.27 -45.91 -20.97
C ALA A 140 -27.57 -45.41 -20.29
N ALA A 141 -28.17 -44.36 -20.87
CA ALA A 141 -29.59 -43.97 -20.94
C ALA A 141 -30.39 -43.63 -19.65
N GLY A 142 -31.14 -42.51 -19.76
CA GLY A 142 -32.20 -42.06 -18.84
C GLY A 142 -32.23 -40.52 -18.81
N PHE A 143 -32.92 -39.86 -19.74
CA PHE A 143 -34.26 -39.22 -19.58
C PHE A 143 -34.22 -38.01 -18.63
N ASP A 144 -34.76 -36.82 -18.90
CA ASP A 144 -36.07 -36.40 -19.44
C ASP A 144 -35.89 -35.04 -20.20
N PHE A 145 -36.84 -34.36 -20.87
CA PHE A 145 -38.24 -34.14 -20.56
C PHE A 145 -38.92 -33.33 -21.69
N PHE A 146 -40.09 -33.82 -22.13
CA PHE A 146 -41.34 -33.15 -22.52
C PHE A 146 -41.39 -31.69 -23.03
N LEU A 147 -42.18 -31.52 -24.11
CA LEU A 147 -43.48 -30.81 -24.12
C LEU A 147 -44.41 -31.55 -25.11
N SER A 148 -45.47 -32.23 -24.65
CA SER A 148 -46.84 -31.75 -24.37
C SER A 148 -47.78 -31.67 -25.59
N ASN A 149 -48.88 -32.45 -25.53
CA ASN A 149 -50.29 -32.02 -25.69
C ASN A 149 -51.18 -32.76 -26.73
N LYS A 150 -52.25 -33.38 -26.19
CA LYS A 150 -53.65 -33.52 -26.69
C LYS A 150 -53.97 -34.11 -28.08
N ASN A 151 -54.61 -35.28 -28.09
CA ASN A 151 -56.08 -35.47 -28.14
C ASN A 151 -56.43 -36.90 -28.59
N ASN A 152 -57.47 -37.48 -27.96
CA ASN A 152 -58.14 -38.72 -28.36
C ASN A 152 -59.08 -38.47 -29.55
N ASP A 153 -59.25 -39.47 -30.42
CA ASP A 153 -60.56 -39.98 -30.84
C ASP A 153 -60.43 -41.37 -31.50
N SER A 154 -61.42 -42.23 -31.24
CA SER A 154 -61.44 -43.69 -31.46
C SER A 154 -61.51 -44.12 -32.93
N PRO A 155 -61.43 -45.44 -33.21
CA PRO A 155 -62.69 -46.11 -33.51
C PRO A 155 -62.79 -47.56 -32.97
N ALA A 156 -64.02 -47.92 -32.63
CA ALA A 156 -64.49 -49.30 -32.59
C ALA A 156 -65.41 -49.52 -33.80
N SER A 157 -65.29 -50.66 -34.48
CA SER A 157 -66.45 -51.49 -34.79
C SER A 157 -66.05 -52.85 -35.35
N ARG A 158 -66.92 -53.81 -35.08
CA ARG A 158 -66.86 -55.25 -35.29
C ARG A 158 -67.75 -55.61 -36.49
N LYS A 159 -67.51 -56.82 -37.03
CA LYS A 159 -68.42 -57.76 -37.73
C LYS A 159 -68.53 -57.78 -39.26
N GLU A 160 -68.14 -58.95 -39.78
CA GLU A 160 -68.81 -59.89 -40.70
C GLU A 160 -69.19 -59.47 -42.14
N PRO A 161 -69.05 -60.41 -43.10
CA PRO A 161 -69.80 -60.42 -44.35
C PRO A 161 -70.62 -61.72 -44.53
N GLU A 162 -71.94 -61.58 -44.62
CA GLU A 162 -72.91 -62.47 -45.30
C GLU A 162 -74.02 -61.50 -45.79
N ASP A 163 -74.68 -61.58 -46.94
CA ASP A 163 -75.08 -62.73 -47.74
C ASP A 163 -75.77 -62.27 -49.07
N LEU A 164 -75.80 -63.18 -50.06
CA LEU A 164 -76.82 -63.43 -51.12
C LEU A 164 -77.21 -62.39 -52.20
N ALA A 165 -77.17 -62.84 -53.47
CA ALA A 165 -78.36 -63.03 -54.34
C ALA A 165 -77.93 -63.54 -55.73
N SER A 166 -78.41 -64.70 -56.18
CA SER A 166 -79.43 -64.88 -57.24
C SER A 166 -79.28 -66.33 -57.73
N GLN A 167 -80.26 -67.15 -58.11
CA GLN A 167 -81.69 -67.01 -58.39
C GLN A 167 -82.28 -68.44 -58.42
N SER A 168 -83.53 -68.58 -57.98
CA SER A 168 -84.42 -69.72 -58.22
C SER A 168 -85.12 -69.51 -59.56
N GLU A 169 -85.34 -70.55 -60.39
CA GLU A 169 -86.56 -70.73 -61.22
C GLU A 169 -86.78 -72.23 -61.58
N SER A 170 -88.04 -72.65 -61.49
CA SER A 170 -88.64 -73.92 -61.92
C SER A 170 -89.17 -73.84 -63.37
N ASP A 171 -89.25 -74.93 -64.14
CA ASP A 171 -90.49 -75.30 -64.86
C ASP A 171 -90.44 -76.70 -65.54
N ALA A 172 -91.64 -77.27 -65.73
CA ALA A 172 -91.96 -78.62 -66.16
C ALA A 172 -91.89 -78.87 -67.68
N LYS A 173 -91.73 -80.15 -68.10
CA LYS A 173 -92.41 -80.73 -69.27
C LYS A 173 -92.68 -82.24 -69.14
N SER A 174 -93.91 -82.58 -69.51
CA SER A 174 -94.60 -83.86 -69.64
C SER A 174 -94.30 -84.60 -70.95
N GLU A 175 -94.41 -85.94 -70.94
CA GLU A 175 -94.98 -86.84 -71.98
C GLU A 175 -94.69 -88.29 -71.51
N ASP A 176 -95.65 -88.97 -70.90
CA ASP A 176 -96.65 -89.88 -71.49
C ASP A 176 -96.07 -91.01 -72.36
N GLY A 177 -96.47 -92.24 -72.05
CA GLY A 177 -96.25 -93.41 -72.91
C GLY A 177 -95.33 -94.52 -72.37
N GLU A 178 -95.92 -95.34 -71.49
CA GLU A 178 -95.81 -96.81 -71.47
C GLU A 178 -94.45 -97.52 -71.23
N ASP A 179 -94.35 -98.01 -70.00
CA ASP A 179 -94.15 -99.41 -69.59
C ASP A 179 -92.80 -100.13 -69.84
N ASP A 180 -92.33 -100.75 -68.75
CA ASP A 180 -91.29 -101.79 -68.65
C ASP A 180 -89.79 -101.42 -68.66
N GLY A 181 -89.41 -100.35 -67.93
CA GLY A 181 -87.99 -100.04 -67.61
C GLY A 181 -87.72 -99.50 -66.19
N ILE A 182 -88.76 -99.21 -65.40
CA ILE A 182 -88.70 -98.38 -64.18
C ILE A 182 -87.90 -99.04 -63.03
N ALA A 183 -87.93 -100.37 -62.92
CA ALA A 183 -87.32 -101.11 -61.81
C ALA A 183 -85.78 -101.05 -61.81
N TYR A 184 -85.15 -101.09 -62.99
CA TYR A 184 -83.68 -101.09 -63.11
C TYR A 184 -83.10 -99.69 -62.86
N THR A 185 -83.77 -98.64 -63.34
CA THR A 185 -83.41 -97.23 -63.07
C THR A 185 -83.59 -96.84 -61.60
N LEU A 186 -84.63 -97.33 -60.91
CA LEU A 186 -84.81 -97.08 -59.49
C LEU A 186 -83.74 -97.77 -58.63
N HIS A 187 -83.39 -99.03 -58.93
CA HIS A 187 -82.32 -99.73 -58.21
C HIS A 187 -80.94 -99.08 -58.43
N GLN A 188 -80.64 -98.64 -59.66
CA GLN A 188 -79.43 -97.87 -59.94
C GLN A 188 -79.39 -96.56 -59.15
N ARG A 189 -80.52 -95.86 -59.04
CA ARG A 189 -80.60 -94.62 -58.25
C ARG A 189 -80.50 -94.85 -56.75
N VAL A 190 -81.02 -95.98 -56.24
CA VAL A 190 -80.88 -96.36 -54.83
C VAL A 190 -79.42 -96.64 -54.48
N LEU A 191 -78.70 -97.37 -55.33
CA LEU A 191 -77.25 -97.61 -55.16
C LEU A 191 -76.44 -96.32 -55.18
N GLU A 192 -76.73 -95.41 -56.11
CA GLU A 192 -76.09 -94.09 -56.15
C GLU A 192 -76.38 -93.27 -54.89
N LEU A 193 -77.63 -93.29 -54.39
CA LEU A 193 -78.00 -92.61 -53.15
C LEU A 193 -77.35 -93.24 -51.92
N GLU A 194 -77.17 -94.56 -51.89
CA GLU A 194 -76.45 -95.27 -50.82
C GLU A 194 -74.96 -94.94 -50.83
N ASP A 195 -74.33 -94.86 -52.00
CA ASP A 195 -72.93 -94.42 -52.14
C ASP A 195 -72.76 -92.94 -51.79
N GLU A 196 -73.66 -92.06 -52.21
CA GLU A 196 -73.70 -90.66 -51.81
C GLU A 196 -73.90 -90.51 -50.29
N LEU A 197 -74.78 -91.32 -49.68
CA LEU A 197 -75.01 -91.35 -48.24
C LEU A 197 -73.77 -91.85 -47.48
N ASN A 198 -73.08 -92.86 -48.00
CA ASN A 198 -71.85 -93.36 -47.39
C ASN A 198 -70.71 -92.35 -47.51
N MET A 199 -70.57 -91.68 -48.65
CA MET A 199 -69.58 -90.61 -48.84
C MET A 199 -69.85 -89.40 -47.93
N THR A 200 -71.11 -89.01 -47.76
CA THR A 200 -71.48 -87.89 -46.87
C THR A 200 -71.27 -88.24 -45.40
N ASN A 201 -71.61 -89.46 -44.99
CA ASN A 201 -71.33 -89.94 -43.63
C ASN A 201 -69.82 -90.02 -43.34
N GLN A 202 -68.99 -90.40 -44.31
CA GLN A 202 -67.53 -90.38 -44.13
C GLN A 202 -66.99 -88.96 -43.99
N LYS A 203 -67.45 -88.01 -44.83
CA LYS A 203 -67.09 -86.59 -44.70
C LYS A 203 -67.51 -86.00 -43.35
N LEU A 204 -68.66 -86.41 -42.82
CA LEU A 204 -69.15 -85.97 -41.52
C LEU A 204 -68.28 -86.52 -40.37
N ARG A 205 -67.79 -87.76 -40.49
CA ARG A 205 -66.80 -88.30 -39.56
C ARG A 205 -65.47 -87.53 -39.62
N ASP A 206 -64.94 -87.28 -40.81
CA ASP A 206 -63.69 -86.54 -40.98
C ASP A 206 -63.81 -85.07 -40.47
N ALA A 207 -65.00 -84.47 -40.62
CA ALA A 207 -65.29 -83.14 -40.10
C ALA A 207 -65.38 -83.14 -38.57
N ASN A 208 -66.02 -84.16 -37.97
CA ASN A 208 -66.10 -84.31 -36.53
C ASN A 208 -64.71 -84.54 -35.90
N GLU A 209 -63.84 -85.34 -36.51
CA GLU A 209 -62.47 -85.54 -36.03
C GLU A 209 -61.64 -84.25 -36.08
N LYS A 210 -61.80 -83.44 -37.14
CA LYS A 210 -61.18 -82.10 -37.22
C LYS A 210 -61.70 -81.13 -36.16
N LEU A 211 -62.99 -81.20 -35.83
CA LEU A 211 -63.60 -80.40 -34.78
C LEU A 211 -63.04 -80.78 -33.41
N GLU A 212 -62.89 -82.07 -33.14
CA GLU A 212 -62.29 -82.59 -31.91
C GLU A 212 -60.82 -82.14 -31.76
N ILE A 213 -60.03 -82.20 -32.84
CA ILE A 213 -58.64 -81.68 -32.84
C ILE A 213 -58.60 -80.16 -32.59
N LEU A 214 -59.54 -79.39 -33.13
CA LEU A 214 -59.60 -77.94 -32.90
C LEU A 214 -60.05 -77.61 -31.48
N GLU A 215 -60.98 -78.39 -30.92
CA GLU A 215 -61.44 -78.24 -29.55
C GLU A 215 -60.33 -78.60 -28.55
N GLU A 216 -59.58 -79.68 -28.80
CA GLU A 216 -58.40 -80.03 -28.00
C GLU A 216 -57.30 -78.96 -28.09
N LYS A 217 -57.03 -78.41 -29.29
CA LYS A 217 -56.09 -77.29 -29.46
C LYS A 217 -56.55 -76.02 -28.73
N SER A 218 -57.84 -75.72 -28.76
CA SER A 218 -58.44 -74.58 -28.04
C SER A 218 -58.29 -74.76 -26.53
N LEU A 219 -58.59 -75.95 -26.01
CA LEU A 219 -58.43 -76.29 -24.61
C LEU A 219 -56.97 -76.26 -24.17
N ARG A 220 -56.04 -76.76 -25.01
CA ARG A 220 -54.60 -76.69 -24.76
C ARG A 220 -54.11 -75.24 -24.69
N CYS A 221 -54.49 -74.38 -25.64
CA CYS A 221 -54.21 -72.94 -25.57
C CYS A 221 -54.81 -72.29 -24.30
N HIS A 222 -56.04 -72.64 -23.93
CA HIS A 222 -56.70 -72.10 -22.73
C HIS A 222 -56.03 -72.53 -21.43
N CYS A 223 -55.44 -73.74 -21.39
CA CYS A 223 -54.63 -74.21 -20.28
C CYS A 223 -53.27 -73.50 -20.22
N ASP A 224 -52.62 -73.22 -21.35
CA ASP A 224 -51.35 -72.46 -21.38
C ASP A 224 -51.52 -71.03 -20.81
N TYR A 225 -52.70 -70.41 -20.97
CA TYR A 225 -53.02 -69.13 -20.32
C TYR A 225 -53.30 -69.24 -18.81
N LYS A 226 -53.76 -70.39 -18.33
CA LYS A 226 -54.07 -70.64 -16.90
C LYS A 226 -52.87 -71.17 -16.11
N GLU A 227 -52.00 -71.96 -16.74
CA GLU A 227 -50.71 -72.38 -16.17
C GLU A 227 -49.70 -71.22 -16.09
N ASN A 228 -49.98 -70.12 -16.80
CA ASN A 228 -49.45 -68.79 -16.52
C ASN A 228 -50.05 -68.15 -15.23
N GLY A 229 -50.25 -68.96 -14.18
CA GLY A 229 -50.67 -68.51 -12.83
C GLY A 229 -49.70 -67.50 -12.20
N ASN A 230 -48.50 -67.34 -12.76
CA ASN A 230 -47.55 -66.29 -12.39
C ASN A 230 -47.86 -64.92 -13.00
N VAL A 231 -48.76 -64.78 -13.98
CA VAL A 231 -49.01 -63.49 -14.63
C VAL A 231 -49.77 -62.52 -13.73
N ALA A 232 -50.74 -63.02 -12.94
CA ALA A 232 -51.46 -62.18 -11.98
C ALA A 232 -50.54 -61.70 -10.84
N ASP A 233 -49.71 -62.60 -10.30
CA ASP A 233 -48.73 -62.27 -9.27
C ASP A 233 -47.62 -61.35 -9.80
N GLN A 234 -47.12 -61.58 -11.02
CA GLN A 234 -46.15 -60.69 -11.66
C GLN A 234 -46.74 -59.30 -11.95
N THR A 235 -48.01 -59.22 -12.35
CA THR A 235 -48.72 -57.95 -12.55
C THR A 235 -48.90 -57.19 -11.23
N ALA A 236 -49.20 -57.90 -10.14
CA ALA A 236 -49.30 -57.30 -8.80
C ALA A 236 -47.95 -56.80 -8.28
N ILE A 237 -46.87 -57.56 -8.49
CA ILE A 237 -45.50 -57.17 -8.14
C ILE A 237 -45.09 -55.93 -8.95
N LEU A 238 -45.27 -55.94 -10.27
CA LEU A 238 -44.97 -54.81 -11.15
C LEU A 238 -45.80 -53.56 -10.79
N SER A 239 -47.07 -53.71 -10.43
CA SER A 239 -47.90 -52.59 -9.99
C SER A 239 -47.44 -52.01 -8.65
N ARG A 240 -46.96 -52.86 -7.73
CA ARG A 240 -46.37 -52.44 -6.45
C ARG A 240 -45.05 -51.70 -6.67
N GLU A 241 -44.17 -52.24 -7.51
CA GLU A 241 -42.92 -51.59 -7.91
C GLU A 241 -43.18 -50.27 -8.61
N HIS A 242 -44.14 -50.19 -9.54
CA HIS A 242 -44.53 -48.95 -10.19
C HIS A 242 -45.04 -47.91 -9.19
N SER A 243 -45.86 -48.32 -8.20
CA SER A 243 -46.31 -47.42 -7.13
C SER A 243 -45.14 -46.91 -6.28
N ASN A 244 -44.20 -47.78 -5.92
CA ASN A 244 -43.00 -47.41 -5.17
C ASN A 244 -42.11 -46.44 -5.96
N MET A 245 -41.91 -46.70 -7.26
CA MET A 245 -41.15 -45.82 -8.16
C MET A 245 -41.84 -44.46 -8.32
N LEU A 246 -43.16 -44.44 -8.41
CA LEU A 246 -43.94 -43.20 -8.50
C LEU A 246 -43.82 -42.36 -7.22
N GLU A 247 -43.80 -43.01 -6.06
CA GLU A 247 -43.62 -42.35 -4.77
C GLU A 247 -42.18 -41.85 -4.57
N GLN A 248 -41.18 -42.60 -5.03
CA GLN A 248 -39.80 -42.14 -5.10
C GLN A 248 -39.63 -40.95 -6.05
N ASN A 249 -40.24 -40.99 -7.23
CA ASN A 249 -40.21 -39.86 -8.19
C ASN A 249 -40.84 -38.60 -7.59
N LYS A 250 -41.98 -38.73 -6.91
CA LYS A 250 -42.59 -37.59 -6.19
C LYS A 250 -41.68 -37.03 -5.10
N LYS A 251 -40.96 -37.89 -4.38
CA LYS A 251 -40.00 -37.47 -3.36
C LYS A 251 -38.81 -36.74 -3.99
N LEU A 252 -38.24 -37.29 -5.05
CA LEU A 252 -37.15 -36.65 -5.81
C LEU A 252 -37.58 -35.32 -6.43
N GLU A 253 -38.81 -35.23 -6.96
CA GLU A 253 -39.37 -33.97 -7.45
C GLU A 253 -39.47 -32.91 -6.35
N ALA A 254 -39.90 -33.31 -5.14
CA ALA A 254 -39.92 -32.41 -3.98
C ALA A 254 -38.51 -31.95 -3.58
N ASP A 255 -37.55 -32.88 -3.50
CA ASP A 255 -36.15 -32.58 -3.18
C ASP A 255 -35.53 -31.64 -4.24
N ILE A 256 -35.85 -31.82 -5.53
CA ILE A 256 -35.41 -30.94 -6.62
C ILE A 256 -35.97 -29.52 -6.45
N ILE A 257 -37.23 -29.38 -6.02
CA ILE A 257 -37.85 -28.08 -5.79
C ILE A 257 -37.18 -27.39 -4.59
N GLU A 258 -37.00 -28.11 -3.48
CA GLU A 258 -36.33 -27.58 -2.28
C GLU A 258 -34.90 -27.13 -2.59
N LEU A 259 -34.11 -27.97 -3.27
CA LEU A 259 -32.74 -27.62 -3.68
C LEU A 259 -32.71 -26.43 -4.65
N LYS A 260 -33.68 -26.29 -5.55
CA LYS A 260 -33.79 -25.12 -6.43
C LYS A 260 -34.07 -23.85 -5.63
N GLU A 261 -34.98 -23.90 -4.67
CA GLU A 261 -35.30 -22.76 -3.81
C GLU A 261 -34.10 -22.36 -2.94
N GLU A 262 -33.34 -23.34 -2.42
CA GLU A 262 -32.11 -23.09 -1.66
C GLU A 262 -31.03 -22.44 -2.52
N VAL A 263 -30.82 -22.95 -3.74
CA VAL A 263 -29.89 -22.35 -4.72
C VAL A 263 -30.30 -20.93 -5.10
N ASP A 264 -31.60 -20.68 -5.32
CA ASP A 264 -32.11 -19.35 -5.62
C ASP A 264 -31.98 -18.39 -4.44
N SER A 265 -32.19 -18.87 -3.21
CA SER A 265 -31.98 -18.09 -1.99
C SER A 265 -30.51 -17.71 -1.81
N ALA A 266 -29.60 -18.68 -1.95
CA ALA A 266 -28.16 -18.45 -1.89
C ALA A 266 -27.69 -17.49 -3.00
N ARG A 267 -28.21 -17.63 -4.23
CA ARG A 267 -27.94 -16.70 -5.33
C ARG A 267 -28.34 -15.27 -4.96
N ARG A 268 -29.54 -15.06 -4.41
CA ARG A 268 -30.01 -13.72 -4.01
C ARG A 268 -29.13 -13.12 -2.92
N GLN A 269 -28.70 -13.92 -1.94
CA GLN A 269 -27.79 -13.47 -0.88
C GLN A 269 -26.46 -13.00 -1.45
N PHE A 270 -25.85 -13.77 -2.36
CA PHE A 270 -24.60 -13.35 -3.00
C PHE A 270 -24.77 -12.11 -3.88
N GLU A 271 -25.89 -11.96 -4.58
CA GLU A 271 -26.19 -10.77 -5.38
C GLU A 271 -26.32 -9.52 -4.51
N GLU A 272 -26.98 -9.63 -3.35
CA GLU A 272 -27.11 -8.55 -2.38
C GLU A 272 -25.75 -8.18 -1.75
N GLU A 273 -24.97 -9.17 -1.31
CA GLU A 273 -23.61 -8.95 -0.81
C GLU A 273 -22.70 -8.30 -1.86
N LEU A 274 -22.78 -8.72 -3.12
CA LEU A 274 -22.03 -8.10 -4.22
C LEU A 274 -22.45 -6.64 -4.41
N SER A 275 -23.75 -6.35 -4.42
CA SER A 275 -24.26 -4.97 -4.54
C SER A 275 -23.81 -4.09 -3.37
N GLU A 276 -23.77 -4.62 -2.15
CA GLU A 276 -23.25 -3.90 -0.99
C GLU A 276 -21.76 -3.60 -1.13
N ARG A 277 -20.95 -4.61 -1.49
CA ARG A 277 -19.51 -4.44 -1.71
C ARG A 277 -19.22 -3.47 -2.85
N ASP A 278 -19.98 -3.50 -3.93
CA ASP A 278 -19.85 -2.53 -5.04
C ASP A 278 -20.18 -1.10 -4.60
N GLY A 279 -21.17 -0.94 -3.71
CA GLY A 279 -21.48 0.34 -3.07
C GLY A 279 -20.35 0.83 -2.16
N GLU A 280 -19.75 -0.04 -1.36
CA GLU A 280 -18.58 0.27 -0.52
C GLU A 280 -17.36 0.64 -1.36
N ILE A 281 -17.06 -0.12 -2.41
CA ILE A 281 -15.97 0.16 -3.36
C ILE A 281 -16.17 1.53 -4.00
N SER A 282 -17.41 1.87 -4.39
CA SER A 282 -17.72 3.17 -5.00
C SER A 282 -17.49 4.33 -4.03
N LYS A 283 -17.87 4.17 -2.75
CA LYS A 283 -17.58 5.16 -1.70
C LYS A 283 -16.08 5.33 -1.46
N LEU A 284 -15.35 4.23 -1.31
CA LEU A 284 -13.90 4.27 -1.12
C LEU A 284 -13.16 4.89 -2.31
N LYS A 285 -13.62 4.64 -3.54
CA LYS A 285 -13.10 5.29 -4.75
C LYS A 285 -13.33 6.80 -4.72
N GLN A 286 -14.50 7.25 -4.28
CA GLN A 286 -14.79 8.68 -4.16
C GLN A 286 -13.92 9.33 -3.08
N ASP A 287 -13.83 8.73 -1.89
CA ASP A 287 -13.00 9.24 -0.79
C ASP A 287 -11.51 9.33 -1.19
N LEU A 288 -11.03 8.35 -1.96
CA LEU A 288 -9.67 8.36 -2.49
C LEU A 288 -9.44 9.49 -3.51
N ALA A 289 -10.43 9.76 -4.36
CA ALA A 289 -10.39 10.86 -5.33
C ALA A 289 -10.35 12.21 -4.60
N ASP A 290 -11.25 12.43 -3.64
CA ASP A 290 -11.31 13.66 -2.83
C ASP A 290 -10.03 13.89 -2.03
N ALA A 291 -9.46 12.84 -1.46
CA ALA A 291 -8.18 12.91 -0.74
C ALA A 291 -7.01 13.24 -1.69
N SER A 292 -7.02 12.67 -2.90
CA SER A 292 -6.00 12.95 -3.92
C SER A 292 -6.09 14.40 -4.41
N GLU A 293 -7.30 14.94 -4.60
CA GLU A 293 -7.50 16.34 -4.98
C GLU A 293 -7.00 17.29 -3.89
N LYS A 294 -7.35 17.03 -2.62
CA LYS A 294 -6.84 17.82 -1.47
C LYS A 294 -5.32 17.80 -1.40
N LEU A 295 -4.71 16.63 -1.58
CA LEU A 295 -3.25 16.50 -1.60
C LEU A 295 -2.61 17.33 -2.73
N LEU A 296 -3.24 17.35 -3.92
CA LEU A 296 -2.77 18.13 -5.06
C LEU A 296 -2.89 19.63 -4.78
N GLN A 297 -4.00 20.08 -4.20
CA GLN A 297 -4.20 21.47 -3.79
C GLN A 297 -3.16 21.90 -2.74
N GLU A 298 -2.94 21.09 -1.70
CA GLU A 298 -1.90 21.33 -0.70
C GLU A 298 -0.51 21.39 -1.32
N LYS A 299 -0.19 20.49 -2.26
CA LYS A 299 1.07 20.50 -3.01
C LYS A 299 1.25 21.81 -3.78
N CYS A 300 0.21 22.31 -4.46
CA CYS A 300 0.25 23.58 -5.18
C CYS A 300 0.45 24.77 -4.23
N THR A 301 -0.29 24.84 -3.12
CA THR A 301 -0.15 25.93 -2.14
C THR A 301 1.23 25.93 -1.47
N ASN A 302 1.75 24.75 -1.12
CA ASN A 302 3.11 24.61 -0.58
C ASN A 302 4.17 25.01 -1.61
N GLY A 303 3.98 24.64 -2.88
CA GLY A 303 4.86 25.08 -3.98
C GLY A 303 4.92 26.60 -4.13
N ALA A 304 3.78 27.28 -4.02
CA ALA A 304 3.73 28.75 -4.03
C ALA A 304 4.48 29.36 -2.84
N ARG A 305 4.24 28.85 -1.61
CA ARG A 305 4.94 29.32 -0.40
C ARG A 305 6.45 29.09 -0.47
N ILE A 306 6.89 27.95 -1.00
CA ILE A 306 8.32 27.66 -1.22
C ILE A 306 8.92 28.69 -2.19
N SER A 307 8.21 29.01 -3.27
CA SER A 307 8.67 30.00 -4.25
C SER A 307 8.80 31.41 -3.66
N GLU A 308 7.83 31.81 -2.81
CA GLU A 308 7.88 33.08 -2.08
C GLU A 308 9.04 33.13 -1.08
N LEU A 309 9.24 32.06 -0.30
CA LEU A 309 10.37 31.95 0.63
C LEU A 309 11.71 31.98 -0.11
N GLN A 310 11.84 31.30 -1.24
CA GLN A 310 13.04 31.35 -2.08
C GLN A 310 13.33 32.77 -2.57
N LYS A 311 12.31 33.53 -2.98
CA LYS A 311 12.47 34.94 -3.36
C LYS A 311 12.95 35.79 -2.18
N SER A 312 12.33 35.65 -1.02
CA SER A 312 12.72 36.35 0.20
C SER A 312 14.17 36.03 0.61
N VAL A 313 14.57 34.76 0.57
CA VAL A 313 15.95 34.32 0.85
C VAL A 313 16.94 34.94 -0.14
N LYS A 314 16.59 35.00 -1.44
CA LYS A 314 17.42 35.65 -2.46
C LYS A 314 17.58 37.14 -2.19
N ASP A 315 16.49 37.82 -1.83
CA ASP A 315 16.51 39.25 -1.51
C ASP A 315 17.36 39.52 -0.26
N ILE A 316 17.20 38.73 0.81
CA ILE A 316 18.03 38.83 2.02
C ILE A 316 19.50 38.59 1.70
N ARG A 317 19.82 37.58 0.89
CA ARG A 317 21.21 37.32 0.47
C ARG A 317 21.82 38.51 -0.27
N SER A 318 21.07 39.13 -1.19
CA SER A 318 21.54 40.32 -1.92
C SER A 318 21.75 41.53 -1.01
N LYS A 319 20.91 41.70 0.03
CA LYS A 319 21.10 42.75 1.04
C LYS A 319 22.30 42.48 1.92
N LEU A 320 22.51 41.23 2.31
CA LEU A 320 23.67 40.82 3.12
C LEU A 320 24.99 41.08 2.38
N GLU A 321 25.04 40.76 1.08
CA GLU A 321 26.21 41.04 0.24
C GLU A 321 26.54 42.53 0.21
N ARG A 322 25.53 43.39 -0.04
CA ARG A 322 25.71 44.85 -0.05
C ARG A 322 26.21 45.39 1.29
N VAL A 323 25.66 44.91 2.41
CA VAL A 323 26.13 45.29 3.75
C VAL A 323 27.57 44.82 3.99
N SER A 324 27.95 43.65 3.46
CA SER A 324 29.32 43.15 3.55
C SER A 324 30.30 44.04 2.77
N GLU A 325 29.93 44.48 1.56
CA GLU A 325 30.71 45.42 0.76
C GLU A 325 30.85 46.78 1.45
N GLU A 326 29.74 47.33 1.97
CA GLU A 326 29.74 48.59 2.72
C GLU A 326 30.62 48.50 3.98
N LYS A 327 30.55 47.37 4.71
CA LYS A 327 31.41 47.12 5.87
C LYS A 327 32.89 47.15 5.50
N LEU A 328 33.30 46.48 4.42
CA LEU A 328 34.70 46.47 3.98
C LEU A 328 35.18 47.87 3.60
N LEU A 329 34.33 48.67 2.96
CA LEU A 329 34.64 50.06 2.62
C LEU A 329 34.86 50.91 3.89
N VAL A 330 33.96 50.78 4.87
CA VAL A 330 34.08 51.50 6.14
C VAL A 330 35.32 51.05 6.91
N GLU A 331 35.62 49.74 6.96
CA GLU A 331 36.85 49.23 7.58
C GLU A 331 38.11 49.80 6.93
N LYS A 332 38.11 49.98 5.61
CA LYS A 332 39.22 50.64 4.90
C LYS A 332 39.33 52.11 5.31
N GLN A 333 38.23 52.85 5.34
CA GLN A 333 38.21 54.26 5.74
C GLN A 333 38.67 54.46 7.19
N VAL A 334 38.28 53.56 8.10
CA VAL A 334 38.72 53.59 9.50
C VAL A 334 40.23 53.43 9.59
N LYS A 335 40.83 52.49 8.85
CA LYS A 335 42.29 52.31 8.81
C LYS A 335 43.02 53.56 8.29
N GLU A 336 42.52 54.18 7.23
CA GLU A 336 43.09 55.42 6.68
C GLU A 336 43.03 56.56 7.71
N LEU A 337 41.93 56.67 8.47
CA LEU A 337 41.80 57.66 9.55
C LEU A 337 42.70 57.35 10.75
N GLU A 338 42.89 56.08 11.11
CA GLU A 338 43.81 55.67 12.17
C GLU A 338 45.26 56.02 11.81
N GLU A 339 45.68 55.78 10.57
CA GLU A 339 47.01 56.16 10.07
C GLU A 339 47.21 57.68 10.10
N ALA A 340 46.23 58.45 9.60
CA ALA A 340 46.29 59.92 9.62
C ALA A 340 46.30 60.47 11.05
N ASN A 341 45.56 59.86 11.98
CA ASN A 341 45.55 60.26 13.39
C ASN A 341 46.91 59.97 14.05
N ALA A 342 47.52 58.81 13.78
CA ALA A 342 48.85 58.48 14.28
C ALA A 342 49.92 59.47 13.77
N GLU A 343 49.83 59.89 12.50
CA GLU A 343 50.71 60.92 11.94
C GLU A 343 50.49 62.29 12.60
N ALA A 344 49.23 62.69 12.81
CA ALA A 344 48.91 63.94 13.52
C ALA A 344 49.40 63.93 14.98
N GLU A 345 49.27 62.81 15.69
CA GLU A 345 49.80 62.65 17.05
C GLU A 345 51.32 62.79 17.08
N LYS A 346 52.03 62.22 16.09
CA LYS A 346 53.48 62.38 15.96
C LYS A 346 53.88 63.84 15.77
N TYR A 347 53.22 64.57 14.87
CA TYR A 347 53.47 66.01 14.68
C TYR A 347 53.14 66.82 15.93
N SER A 348 52.09 66.47 16.65
CA SER A 348 51.76 67.12 17.93
C SER A 348 52.85 66.89 18.97
N GLN A 349 53.43 65.69 19.05
CA GLN A 349 54.54 65.37 19.95
C GLN A 349 55.80 66.16 19.58
N GLU A 350 56.18 66.19 18.30
CA GLU A 350 57.32 66.97 17.81
C GLU A 350 57.16 68.47 18.15
N LEU A 351 55.95 69.02 17.96
CA LEU A 351 55.66 70.41 18.30
C LEU A 351 55.75 70.68 19.81
N THR A 352 55.30 69.75 20.66
CA THR A 352 55.45 69.88 22.11
C THR A 352 56.90 69.85 22.54
N GLU A 353 57.73 68.97 21.97
CA GLU A 353 59.16 68.89 22.24
C GLU A 353 59.89 70.18 21.83
N ASP A 354 59.57 70.73 20.65
CA ASP A 354 60.14 72.00 20.20
C ASP A 354 59.71 73.17 21.08
N ALA A 355 58.46 73.20 21.55
CA ALA A 355 57.97 74.21 22.47
C ALA A 355 58.68 74.15 23.84
N GLU A 356 58.91 72.94 24.37
CA GLU A 356 59.69 72.73 25.58
C GLU A 356 61.14 73.20 25.39
N ARG A 357 61.78 72.82 24.28
CA ARG A 357 63.15 73.25 23.95
C ARG A 357 63.26 74.77 23.91
N LEU A 358 62.34 75.46 23.21
CA LEU A 358 62.32 76.92 23.16
C LEU A 358 62.10 77.56 24.54
N SER A 359 61.27 76.93 25.39
CA SER A 359 61.08 77.40 26.77
C SER A 359 62.37 77.28 27.59
N GLU A 360 63.11 76.18 27.47
CA GLU A 360 64.41 76.01 28.13
C GLU A 360 65.43 77.05 27.66
N GLU A 361 65.51 77.30 26.35
CA GLU A 361 66.40 78.33 25.80
C GLU A 361 66.03 79.73 26.28
N LYS A 362 64.72 80.03 26.36
CA LYS A 362 64.23 81.28 26.92
C LYS A 362 64.67 81.43 28.39
N PHE A 363 64.48 80.42 29.23
CA PHE A 363 64.93 80.46 30.62
C PHE A 363 66.45 80.64 30.74
N ARG A 364 67.24 79.98 29.88
CA ARG A 364 68.69 80.15 29.81
C ARG A 364 69.08 81.60 29.51
N HIS A 365 68.48 82.19 28.46
CA HIS A 365 68.75 83.59 28.10
C HIS A 365 68.26 84.57 29.16
N GLU A 366 67.12 84.32 29.81
CA GLU A 366 66.66 85.14 30.95
C GLU A 366 67.67 85.10 32.12
N ALA A 367 68.23 83.94 32.43
CA ALA A 367 69.27 83.80 33.45
C ALA A 367 70.56 84.56 33.06
N GLU A 368 71.01 84.43 31.81
CA GLU A 368 72.17 85.19 31.28
C GLU A 368 71.94 86.71 31.41
N ILE A 369 70.77 87.20 31.02
CA ILE A 369 70.39 88.61 31.15
C ILE A 369 70.50 89.06 32.62
N LEU A 370 69.97 88.29 33.58
CA LEU A 370 70.06 88.61 35.00
C LEU A 370 71.52 88.70 35.49
N THR A 371 72.38 87.75 35.08
CA THR A 371 73.80 87.79 35.44
C THR A 371 74.52 89.01 34.85
N MET A 372 74.23 89.35 33.58
CA MET A 372 74.78 90.55 32.94
C MET A 372 74.29 91.82 33.63
N GLN A 373 73.01 91.91 33.96
CA GLN A 373 72.45 93.04 34.71
C GLN A 373 73.15 93.23 36.06
N GLN A 374 73.39 92.15 36.80
CA GLN A 374 74.13 92.19 38.06
C GLN A 374 75.58 92.67 37.86
N SER A 375 76.24 92.20 36.79
CA SER A 375 77.60 92.65 36.45
C SER A 375 77.66 94.16 36.13
N ILE A 376 76.65 94.67 35.40
CA ILE A 376 76.51 96.08 35.08
C ILE A 376 76.34 96.90 36.35
N GLU A 377 75.53 96.44 37.30
CA GLU A 377 75.30 97.14 38.57
C GLU A 377 76.58 97.18 39.44
N ASN A 378 77.33 96.08 39.48
CA ASN A 378 78.65 96.04 40.13
C ASN A 378 79.66 97.00 39.46
N LEU A 379 79.66 97.10 38.13
CA LEU A 379 80.52 98.05 37.42
C LEU A 379 80.09 99.50 37.67
N LYS A 380 78.78 99.80 37.67
CA LYS A 380 78.26 101.13 38.01
C LYS A 380 78.68 101.57 39.41
N SER A 381 78.50 100.71 40.42
CA SER A 381 78.93 101.02 41.79
C SER A 381 80.44 101.23 41.90
N ARG A 382 81.25 100.48 41.13
CA ARG A 382 82.70 100.72 41.04
C ARG A 382 83.03 102.06 40.37
N ILE A 383 82.35 102.42 39.29
CA ILE A 383 82.52 103.73 38.62
C ILE A 383 82.18 104.86 39.58
N GLU A 384 81.07 104.74 40.33
CA GLU A 384 80.66 105.71 41.35
C GLU A 384 81.74 105.87 42.43
N SER A 385 82.27 104.76 42.94
CA SER A 385 83.37 104.77 43.92
C SER A 385 84.64 105.43 43.38
N LEU A 386 85.04 105.13 42.14
CA LEU A 386 86.20 105.76 41.50
C LEU A 386 85.96 107.25 41.23
N ALA A 387 84.73 107.64 40.89
CA ALA A 387 84.36 109.05 40.71
C ALA A 387 84.46 109.83 42.04
N GLN A 388 84.02 109.23 43.15
CA GLN A 388 84.19 109.78 44.49
C GLN A 388 85.67 109.90 44.87
N GLU A 389 86.48 108.86 44.64
CA GLU A 389 87.93 108.89 44.88
C GLU A 389 88.62 109.97 44.04
N LYS A 390 88.29 110.08 42.76
CA LYS A 390 88.76 111.14 41.88
C LYS A 390 88.39 112.52 42.42
N SER A 391 87.15 112.71 42.90
CA SER A 391 86.72 113.96 43.50
C SER A 391 87.55 114.33 44.73
N LEU A 392 87.81 113.37 45.62
CA LEU A 392 88.68 113.55 46.79
C LEU A 392 90.11 113.92 46.39
N MET A 393 90.65 113.26 45.36
CA MET A 393 91.97 113.60 44.84
C MET A 393 91.99 115.01 44.24
N THR A 394 90.95 115.42 43.51
CA THR A 394 90.88 116.79 42.96
C THR A 394 90.81 117.86 44.04
N THR A 395 90.09 117.63 45.14
CA THR A 395 90.09 118.56 46.27
C THR A 395 91.45 118.60 46.96
N TRP A 396 92.07 117.44 47.19
CA TRP A 396 93.45 117.35 47.72
C TRP A 396 94.47 118.10 46.84
N PHE A 397 94.41 117.94 45.51
CA PHE A 397 95.26 118.68 44.59
C PHE A 397 95.01 120.19 44.66
N SER A 398 93.75 120.62 44.73
CA SER A 398 93.41 122.04 44.87
C SER A 398 93.93 122.64 46.20
N ASP A 399 93.85 121.88 47.30
CA ASP A 399 94.39 122.28 48.60
C ASP A 399 95.92 122.38 48.55
N LEU A 400 96.58 121.40 47.92
CA LEU A 400 98.03 121.42 47.67
C LEU A 400 98.45 122.61 46.80
N GLU A 401 97.73 122.91 45.73
CA GLU A 401 97.98 124.09 44.88
C GLU A 401 97.84 125.40 45.68
N GLN A 402 96.84 125.51 46.57
CA GLN A 402 96.74 126.66 47.48
C GLN A 402 97.95 126.75 48.42
N VAL A 403 98.39 125.65 49.02
CA VAL A 403 99.55 125.63 49.92
C VAL A 403 100.84 126.00 49.18
N VAL A 404 101.06 125.45 47.98
CA VAL A 404 102.21 125.78 47.14
C VAL A 404 102.15 127.23 46.66
N GLY A 405 100.97 127.74 46.29
CA GLY A 405 100.75 129.14 45.93
C GLY A 405 101.06 130.11 47.08
N ARG A 406 100.66 129.76 48.31
CA ARG A 406 101.06 130.48 49.53
C ARG A 406 102.58 130.43 49.72
N GLY A 407 103.20 129.26 49.56
CA GLY A 407 104.66 129.09 49.64
C GLY A 407 105.44 129.94 48.62
N ARG A 408 104.96 130.02 47.37
CA ARG A 408 105.54 130.88 46.34
C ARG A 408 105.42 132.36 46.67
N SER A 409 104.34 132.79 47.32
CA SER A 409 104.17 134.19 47.77
C SER A 409 105.14 134.60 48.88
N ILE A 410 105.67 133.65 49.65
CA ILE A 410 106.68 133.89 50.70
C ILE A 410 108.08 134.09 50.09
N PHE A 411 108.35 133.55 48.90
CA PHE A 411 109.66 133.66 48.21
C PHE A 411 109.77 134.84 47.22
N VAL A 412 108.68 135.57 46.96
CA VAL A 412 108.65 136.74 46.04
C VAL A 412 108.46 138.07 46.80
N GLY A 413 108.46 138.05 48.13
CA GLY A 413 108.37 139.23 49.00
C GLY A 413 109.71 139.73 49.52
#